data_AF-A0A2D7BPN8-F1
#
_entry.id   AF-A0A2D7BPN8-F1
#
_cell.length_a   1.000
_cell.length_b   1.000
_cell.length_c   1.000
_cell.angle_alpha   90.00
_cell.angle_beta   90.00
_cell.angle_gamma   90.00
#
_symmetry.space_group_name_H-M   'P 1'
#
loop_
_entity.id
_entity.type
_entity.pdbx_description
1 polymer ?
#
loop_
_entity_poly.entity_id
_entity_poly.type
_entity_poly.pdbx_seq_one_letter_code
_entity_poly.pdbx_strand_id
1 'polypeptide(L)' 'IEIVASEITLSPIHKVARDEIRKDTGLALRFPKFTGKIRVEKMAEDASTDDEVISLYKGQNKAAHDKNLI' A
#
# COMPACT_ATOMS: atom_id res chain seq x y z
N ILE A 1 -6.81 6.40 -11.85
CA ILE A 1 -7.50 5.08 -11.97
C ILE A 1 -7.86 4.56 -10.59
N GLU A 2 -8.83 3.67 -10.47
CA GLU A 2 -9.17 3.03 -9.18
C GLU A 2 -8.64 1.59 -9.12
N ILE A 3 -7.84 1.31 -8.09
CA ILE A 3 -7.23 0.00 -7.83
C ILE A 3 -7.74 -0.51 -6.49
N VAL A 4 -8.05 -1.80 -6.43
CA VAL A 4 -8.32 -2.53 -5.17
C VAL A 4 -7.26 -3.59 -4.95
N ALA A 5 -7.01 -3.94 -3.69
CA ALA A 5 -6.01 -4.93 -3.29
C ALA A 5 -6.47 -5.69 -2.04
N SER A 6 -5.86 -6.83 -1.76
CA SER A 6 -6.19 -7.62 -0.57
C SER A 6 -5.53 -7.07 0.69
N GLU A 7 -4.29 -6.60 0.57
CA GLU A 7 -3.49 -6.02 1.65
C GLU A 7 -2.40 -5.11 1.07
N ILE A 8 -1.76 -4.35 1.96
CA ILE A 8 -0.54 -3.57 1.73
C ILE A 8 0.63 -4.32 2.37
N THR A 9 1.74 -4.48 1.65
CA THR A 9 2.92 -5.22 2.09
C THR A 9 4.20 -4.39 1.97
N LEU A 10 5.24 -4.78 2.71
CA LEU A 10 6.58 -4.20 2.54
C LEU A 10 7.15 -4.64 1.19
N SER A 11 7.76 -3.69 0.49
CA SER A 11 8.35 -3.93 -0.83
C SER A 11 9.76 -3.33 -0.92
N PRO A 12 10.76 -4.08 -1.42
CA PRO A 12 12.11 -3.55 -1.58
C PRO A 12 12.24 -2.57 -2.75
N ILE A 13 11.33 -2.62 -3.74
CA ILE A 13 11.46 -1.88 -5.01
C ILE A 13 10.51 -0.68 -5.15
N HIS A 14 9.38 -0.69 -4.44
CA HIS A 14 8.43 0.41 -4.50
C HIS A 14 8.88 1.55 -3.57
N LYS A 15 8.62 2.79 -4.00
CA LYS A 15 9.10 4.01 -3.32
C LYS A 15 8.04 4.68 -2.44
N VAL A 16 6.79 4.26 -2.52
CA VAL A 16 5.71 4.81 -1.69
C VAL A 16 6.07 4.56 -0.21
N ALA A 17 5.99 5.60 0.62
CA ALA A 17 6.33 5.53 2.05
C ALA A 17 7.70 4.85 2.32
N ARG A 18 8.70 5.15 1.50
CA ARG A 18 10.05 4.56 1.60
C ARG A 18 10.67 4.87 2.96
N ASP A 19 11.22 3.85 3.62
CA ASP A 19 11.90 3.91 4.91
C ASP A 19 11.02 4.31 6.11
N GLU A 20 9.73 4.59 5.90
CA GLU A 20 8.77 4.99 6.94
C GLU A 20 8.38 3.85 7.90
N ILE A 21 8.36 2.61 7.41
CA ILE A 21 8.01 1.42 8.21
C ILE A 21 9.23 0.56 8.51
N ARG A 22 10.05 0.29 7.49
CA ARG A 22 11.29 -0.48 7.61
C ARG A 22 12.32 0.09 6.64
N LYS A 23 13.54 0.24 7.14
CA LYS A 23 14.69 0.68 6.33
C LYS A 23 14.83 -0.18 5.07
N ASP A 24 15.13 0.48 3.98
CA ASP A 24 15.32 -0.05 2.65
C ASP A 24 14.08 -0.73 2.04
N THR A 25 12.88 -0.34 2.48
CA THR A 25 11.60 -0.80 1.91
C THR A 25 10.58 0.33 1.81
N GLY A 26 9.75 0.31 0.76
CA GLY A 26 8.50 1.06 0.70
C GLY A 26 7.30 0.13 0.83
N LEU A 27 6.12 0.58 0.43
CA LEU A 27 4.87 -0.20 0.46
C LEU A 27 4.40 -0.59 -0.94
N ALA A 28 3.70 -1.71 -1.04
CA ALA A 28 3.07 -2.18 -2.27
C ALA A 28 1.69 -2.76 -1.99
N LEU A 29 0.84 -2.74 -3.02
CA LEU A 29 -0.44 -3.42 -3.01
C LEU A 29 -0.25 -4.91 -3.35
N ARG A 30 -0.80 -5.82 -2.55
CA ARG A 30 -0.83 -7.26 -2.86
C ARG A 30 -2.08 -7.62 -3.65
N PHE A 31 -1.87 -8.32 -4.77
CA PHE A 31 -2.91 -8.68 -5.73
C PHE A 31 -3.72 -7.46 -6.23
N PRO A 32 -3.06 -6.39 -6.73
CA PRO A 32 -3.76 -5.21 -7.19
C PRO A 32 -4.63 -5.55 -8.40
N LYS A 33 -5.87 -5.07 -8.40
CA LYS A 33 -6.83 -5.22 -9.49
C LYS A 33 -7.38 -3.85 -9.86
N PHE A 34 -7.33 -3.55 -11.16
CA PHE A 34 -8.05 -2.41 -11.69
C PHE A 34 -9.55 -2.67 -11.62
N THR A 35 -10.33 -1.73 -11.11
CA THR A 35 -11.78 -1.91 -10.94
C THR A 35 -12.58 -1.70 -12.23
N GLY A 36 -11.92 -1.30 -13.32
CA GLY A 36 -12.59 -0.84 -14.54
C GLY A 36 -12.90 0.66 -14.53
N LYS A 37 -12.75 1.35 -13.39
CA LYS A 37 -13.08 2.77 -13.26
C LYS A 37 -11.88 3.68 -13.50
N ILE A 38 -11.97 4.48 -14.56
CA ILE A 38 -11.13 5.67 -14.72
C ILE A 38 -11.76 6.80 -13.89
N ARG A 39 -10.98 7.36 -12.96
CA ARG A 39 -11.40 8.45 -12.07
C ARG A 39 -11.15 9.79 -12.78
N VAL A 40 -12.04 10.17 -13.69
CA VAL A 40 -11.92 11.38 -14.52
C VAL A 40 -12.13 12.66 -13.71
N GLU A 41 -12.78 12.55 -12.56
CA GLU A 41 -13.04 13.63 -11.62
C GLU A 41 -11.89 13.89 -10.64
N LYS A 42 -10.79 13.10 -10.73
CA LYS A 42 -9.61 13.24 -9.90
C LYS A 42 -8.39 13.64 -10.73
N MET A 43 -7.65 14.63 -10.26
CA MET A 43 -6.32 14.96 -10.78
C MET A 43 -5.26 14.03 -10.15
N ALA A 44 -4.01 14.15 -10.61
CA ALA A 44 -2.92 13.33 -10.08
C ALA A 44 -2.64 13.65 -8.60
N GLU A 45 -2.82 14.90 -8.22
CA GLU A 45 -2.66 15.44 -6.88
C GLU A 45 -3.75 14.96 -5.91
N ASP A 46 -4.91 14.53 -6.43
CA ASP A 46 -6.03 13.96 -5.66
C ASP A 46 -5.90 12.43 -5.46
N ALA A 47 -4.79 11.84 -5.92
CA ALA A 47 -4.50 10.43 -5.72
C ALA A 47 -4.27 10.13 -4.23
N SER A 48 -4.40 8.84 -3.87
CA SER A 48 -4.13 8.43 -2.50
C SER A 48 -2.69 8.74 -2.11
N THR A 49 -2.54 9.33 -0.93
CA THR A 49 -1.27 9.82 -0.40
C THR A 49 -0.51 8.72 0.35
N ASP A 50 0.78 8.92 0.55
CA ASP A 50 1.64 8.02 1.34
C ASP A 50 1.09 7.85 2.77
N ASP A 51 0.60 8.93 3.40
CA ASP A 51 0.01 8.91 4.74
C ASP A 51 -1.25 8.03 4.82
N GLU A 52 -2.11 8.09 3.80
CA GLU A 52 -3.29 7.21 3.70
C GLU A 52 -2.87 5.74 3.53
N VAL A 53 -1.88 5.47 2.67
CA VAL A 53 -1.35 4.11 2.46
C VAL A 53 -0.71 3.56 3.74
N ILE A 54 0.07 4.37 4.46
CA ILE A 54 0.67 4.02 5.76
C ILE A 54 -0.42 3.74 6.80
N SER A 55 -1.46 4.57 6.85
CA SER A 55 -2.58 4.41 7.78
C SER A 55 -3.32 3.11 7.54
N LEU A 56 -3.59 2.77 6.27
CA LEU A 56 -4.19 1.50 5.88
C LEU A 56 -3.28 0.32 6.25
N TYR A 57 -1.96 0.40 5.99
CA TYR A 57 -1.01 -0.65 6.35
C TYR A 57 -0.98 -0.93 7.86
N LYS A 58 -0.94 0.14 8.68
CA LYS A 58 -0.93 0.04 10.15
C LYS A 58 -2.25 -0.50 10.71
N GLY A 59 -3.36 -0.25 10.02
CA GLY A 59 -4.69 -0.74 10.39
C GLY A 59 -4.96 -2.21 10.07
N GLN A 60 -4.06 -2.92 9.38
CA GLN A 60 -4.25 -4.34 9.06
C GLN A 60 -4.06 -5.22 10.30
N ASN A 61 -4.97 -6.20 10.50
CA ASN A 61 -4.80 -7.21 11.54
C ASN A 61 -3.61 -8.12 11.20
N LYS A 62 -2.51 -7.99 11.94
CA LYS A 62 -1.26 -8.76 11.74
C LYS A 62 -1.34 -10.25 12.11
N ALA A 63 -2.53 -10.81 12.27
CA ALA A 63 -2.75 -12.10 12.91
C ALA A 63 -2.24 -13.35 12.13
N ALA A 64 -1.43 -13.22 11.06
CA ALA A 64 -1.02 -14.37 10.27
C ALA A 64 0.41 -14.37 9.69
N HIS A 65 1.34 -13.46 10.07
CA HIS A 65 2.69 -13.51 9.49
C HIS A 65 3.89 -13.29 10.43
N ASP A 66 3.72 -12.65 11.59
CA ASP A 66 4.89 -12.27 12.43
C ASP A 66 5.37 -13.37 13.40
N LYS A 67 4.73 -14.55 13.47
CA LYS A 67 5.12 -15.59 14.44
C LYS A 67 6.26 -16.53 14.01
N ASN A 68 6.85 -16.36 12.82
CA ASN A 68 7.88 -17.29 12.31
C ASN A 68 9.11 -16.62 11.68
N LEU A 69 9.43 -15.39 12.06
CA LEU A 69 10.78 -14.84 11.84
C LEU A 69 11.36 -14.37 13.18
N ILE A 70 11.81 -15.34 13.97
CA ILE A 70 13.04 -15.45 14.78
C ILE A 70 12.83 -16.59 15.77
#